data_AF-A0A2Z6A389-F1
#
_entry.id   AF-A0A2Z6A389-F1
#
_cell.length_a   1.000
_cell.length_b   1.000
_cell.length_c   1.000
_cell.angle_alpha   90.00
_cell.angle_beta   90.00
_cell.angle_gamma   90.00
#
_symmetry.space_group_name_H-M   'P 1'
#
loop_
_entity.id
_entity.type
_entity.pdbx_description
1 polymer ?
#
loop_
_entity_poly.entity_id
_entity_poly.type
_entity_poly.pdbx_seq_one_letter_code
_entity_poly.pdbx_strand_id
1 'polypeptide(L)'
;WDASGRYFMVAANASNPFAAVYPKTGTLAALFDTAKIPHPGRGANFVHPEFGPVWSTGHLGDAVVSLISTASDDPKFAKYKANNWKVVKELKMQGAGNRFIKKKPNS
;
A
#
# COMPACT_ATOMS: atom_id res chain seq x y z
N TRP A 1 6.56 -1.09 4.33
CA TRP A 1 7.24 0.22 4.49
C TRP A 1 6.94 1.03 3.25
N ASP A 2 6.46 2.25 3.42
CA ASP A 2 6.30 3.20 2.30
C ASP A 2 7.66 3.58 1.69
N ALA A 3 7.64 4.31 0.58
CA ALA A 3 8.84 4.69 -0.16
C ALA A 3 9.85 5.52 0.68
N SER A 4 9.37 6.32 1.63
CA SER A 4 10.22 7.12 2.52
C SER A 4 10.78 6.34 3.71
N GLY A 5 10.31 5.11 3.94
CA GLY A 5 10.64 4.32 5.14
C GLY A 5 10.04 4.90 6.43
N ARG A 6 9.07 5.81 6.31
CA ARG A 6 8.46 6.51 7.44
C ARG A 6 7.32 5.72 8.06
N TYR A 7 6.53 5.01 7.27
CA TYR A 7 5.34 4.31 7.70
C TYR A 7 5.47 2.80 7.47
N PHE A 8 5.23 2.05 8.54
CA PHE A 8 5.12 0.60 8.46
C PHE A 8 3.67 0.25 8.13
N MET A 9 3.49 -0.52 7.06
CA MET A 9 2.18 -0.93 6.59
C MET A 9 2.03 -2.41 6.97
N VAL A 10 1.03 -2.70 7.82
CA VAL A 10 0.78 -4.05 8.34
C VAL A 10 -0.68 -4.44 8.13
N ALA A 11 -0.89 -5.68 7.69
CA ALA A 11 -2.23 -6.27 7.64
C ALA A 11 -2.68 -6.62 9.06
N ALA A 12 -3.86 -6.15 9.50
CA ALA A 12 -4.48 -6.67 10.71
C ALA A 12 -5.12 -8.03 10.35
N ASN A 13 -4.39 -9.11 10.56
CA ASN A 13 -4.77 -10.46 10.12
C ASN A 13 -5.90 -11.06 10.97
N ALA A 14 -7.14 -10.68 10.67
CA ALA A 14 -8.40 -11.43 10.86
C ALA A 14 -9.63 -10.59 10.50
N SER A 15 -9.49 -9.26 10.39
CA SER A 15 -10.64 -8.36 10.33
C SER A 15 -10.77 -7.56 9.01
N ASN A 16 -9.85 -7.73 8.05
CA ASN A 16 -9.73 -7.03 6.76
C ASN A 16 -9.08 -5.63 6.70
N PRO A 17 -9.02 -4.76 7.74
CA PRO A 17 -8.39 -3.46 7.57
C PRO A 17 -6.86 -3.60 7.60
N PHE A 18 -6.22 -2.75 6.81
CA PHE A 18 -4.79 -2.50 6.83
C PHE A 18 -4.50 -1.31 7.73
N ALA A 19 -3.39 -1.36 8.46
CA ALA A 19 -2.93 -0.26 9.30
C ALA A 19 -1.64 0.34 8.75
N ALA A 20 -1.60 1.66 8.65
CA ALA A 20 -0.36 2.42 8.51
C ALA A 20 0.05 2.91 9.90
N VAL A 21 1.25 2.54 10.35
CA VAL A 21 1.78 2.91 11.66
C VAL A 21 3.03 3.76 11.48
N TYR A 22 3.12 4.86 12.23
CA TYR A 22 4.34 5.64 12.33
C TYR A 22 5.23 5.05 13.44
N PRO A 23 6.32 4.36 13.11
CA PRO A 23 7.06 3.55 14.09
C PRO A 23 7.93 4.37 15.02
N LYS A 24 8.28 5.62 14.67
CA LYS A 24 9.05 6.49 15.56
C LYS A 24 8.30 6.82 16.85
N THR A 25 6.97 6.89 16.79
CA THR A 25 6.11 7.18 17.95
C THR A 25 5.15 6.03 18.28
N GLY A 26 5.13 4.97 17.46
CA GLY A 26 4.17 3.86 17.61
C GLY A 26 2.71 4.24 17.31
N THR A 27 2.46 5.40 16.73
CA THR A 27 1.09 5.92 16.54
C THR A 27 0.47 5.40 15.24
N LEU A 28 -0.81 5.04 15.30
CA LEU A 28 -1.63 4.71 14.14
C LEU A 28 -1.82 5.95 13.25
N ALA A 29 -1.37 5.87 12.00
CA ALA A 29 -1.51 6.95 11.01
C ALA A 29 -2.83 6.82 10.23
N ALA A 30 -3.26 5.60 9.91
CA ALA A 30 -4.53 5.34 9.25
C ALA A 30 -4.95 3.86 9.36
N LEU A 31 -6.26 3.63 9.25
CA LEU A 31 -6.88 2.34 8.96
C LEU A 31 -7.62 2.45 7.64
N PHE A 32 -7.47 1.44 6.77
CA PHE A 32 -8.15 1.41 5.49
C PHE A 32 -8.41 -0.03 5.04
N ASP A 33 -9.53 -0.26 4.39
CA ASP A 33 -9.94 -1.58 3.94
C ASP A 33 -9.25 -1.97 2.63
N THR A 34 -8.95 -3.26 2.48
CA THR A 34 -8.42 -3.88 1.27
C THR A 34 -9.22 -5.13 0.89
N ALA A 35 -8.90 -5.73 -0.25
CA ALA A 35 -9.47 -7.03 -0.64
C ALA A 35 -9.11 -8.16 0.36
N LYS A 36 -9.77 -9.32 0.22
CA LYS A 36 -9.71 -10.43 1.19
C LYS A 36 -8.31 -11.03 1.34
N ILE A 37 -7.90 -11.28 2.59
CA ILE A 37 -6.62 -11.91 2.97
C ILE A 37 -5.43 -11.20 2.30
N PRO A 38 -5.17 -9.92 2.65
CA PRO A 38 -4.01 -9.22 2.13
C PRO A 38 -2.74 -9.91 2.65
N HIS A 39 -1.83 -10.25 1.73
CA HIS A 39 -0.56 -10.90 2.06
C HIS A 39 0.60 -10.00 1.60
N PRO A 40 0.95 -9.01 2.43
CA PRO A 40 1.74 -7.88 1.96
C PRO A 40 3.20 -8.19 1.71
N GLY A 41 3.79 -9.22 2.32
CA GLY A 41 5.25 -9.38 2.32
C GLY A 41 5.92 -8.04 2.69
N ARG A 42 6.81 -7.53 1.83
CA ARG A 42 7.35 -6.15 1.93
C ARG A 42 6.53 -5.12 1.10
N GLY A 43 5.70 -5.61 0.19
CA GLY A 43 5.05 -4.87 -0.90
C GLY A 43 6.02 -4.22 -1.87
N ALA A 44 5.51 -3.41 -2.78
CA ALA A 44 6.32 -2.64 -3.72
C ALA A 44 5.91 -1.17 -3.74
N ASN A 45 6.90 -0.28 -3.73
CA ASN A 45 6.72 1.16 -3.76
C ASN A 45 7.02 1.70 -5.17
N PHE A 46 6.21 2.64 -5.65
CA PHE A 46 6.51 3.42 -6.86
C PHE A 46 5.67 4.70 -6.92
N VAL A 47 6.02 5.60 -7.85
CA VAL A 47 5.22 6.78 -8.15
C VAL A 47 4.26 6.46 -9.29
N HIS A 48 2.97 6.54 -9.04
CA HIS A 48 1.91 6.46 -10.04
C HIS A 48 1.67 7.87 -10.63
N PRO A 49 1.53 8.01 -11.96
CA PRO A 49 1.35 9.33 -12.59
C PRO A 49 0.11 10.08 -12.05
N GLU A 50 -0.96 9.35 -11.77
CA GLU A 50 -2.25 9.90 -11.32
C GLU A 50 -2.41 9.97 -9.80
N PHE A 51 -1.70 9.13 -9.04
CA PHE A 51 -1.92 8.97 -7.60
C PHE A 51 -0.71 9.30 -6.74
N GLY A 52 0.42 9.66 -7.35
CA GLY A 52 1.64 9.95 -6.63
C GLY A 52 2.27 8.70 -6.01
N PRO A 53 2.94 8.81 -4.85
CA PRO A 53 3.57 7.68 -4.18
C PRO A 53 2.54 6.64 -3.75
N VAL A 54 2.69 5.43 -4.26
CA VAL A 54 1.83 4.29 -3.94
C VAL A 54 2.66 3.11 -3.44
N TRP A 55 2.05 2.33 -2.56
CA TRP A 55 2.51 1.02 -2.13
C TRP A 55 1.50 -0.03 -2.56
N SER A 56 1.98 -1.15 -3.10
CA SER A 56 1.14 -2.22 -3.62
C SER A 56 1.22 -3.49 -2.77
N THR A 57 0.07 -4.13 -2.55
CA THR A 57 -0.04 -5.45 -1.89
C THR A 57 -0.79 -6.46 -2.76
N GLY A 58 -0.37 -7.71 -2.68
CA GLY A 58 -1.08 -8.85 -3.23
C GLY A 58 -2.06 -9.44 -2.22
N HIS A 59 -2.98 -10.26 -2.72
CA HIS A 59 -3.99 -10.93 -1.93
C HIS A 59 -3.93 -12.44 -2.18
N LEU A 60 -4.06 -13.22 -1.10
CA LEU A 60 -4.17 -14.67 -1.20
C LEU A 60 -5.61 -15.11 -1.49
N GLY A 61 -6.59 -14.39 -0.94
CA GLY A 61 -8.01 -14.71 -1.05
C GLY A 61 -8.69 -14.13 -2.29
N ASP A 62 -7.98 -13.32 -3.08
CA ASP A 62 -8.52 -12.67 -4.27
C ASP A 62 -7.43 -12.45 -5.33
N ALA A 63 -7.82 -12.44 -6.60
CA ALA A 63 -6.94 -12.27 -7.75
C ALA A 63 -6.70 -10.78 -8.04
N VAL A 64 -6.32 -10.01 -7.02
CA VAL A 64 -6.10 -8.56 -7.16
C VAL A 64 -4.81 -8.09 -6.50
N VAL A 65 -4.22 -7.06 -7.11
CA VAL A 65 -3.19 -6.22 -6.50
C VAL A 65 -3.81 -4.87 -6.17
N SER A 66 -3.85 -4.51 -4.90
CA SER A 66 -4.36 -3.20 -4.46
C SER A 66 -3.21 -2.21 -4.37
N LEU A 67 -3.40 -1.05 -4.97
CA LEU A 67 -2.51 0.11 -4.89
C LEU A 67 -3.04 1.07 -3.84
N ILE A 68 -2.23 1.37 -2.84
CA ILE A 68 -2.56 2.25 -1.72
C ILE A 68 -1.69 3.49 -1.82
N SER A 69 -2.31 4.67 -1.81
CA SER A 69 -1.56 5.93 -1.76
C SER A 69 -0.90 6.11 -0.40
N THR A 70 0.37 6.46 -0.37
CA THR A 70 1.13 6.68 0.86
C THR A 70 1.38 8.17 1.08
N ALA A 71 1.31 8.62 2.32
CA ALA A 71 1.65 10.00 2.65
C ALA A 71 3.11 10.31 2.29
N SER A 72 3.34 11.49 1.73
CA SER A 72 4.67 12.02 1.43
C SER A 72 4.76 13.48 1.85
N ASP A 73 5.91 13.85 2.41
CA ASP A 73 6.23 15.23 2.79
C ASP A 73 6.85 16.03 1.64
N ASP A 74 7.17 15.38 0.52
CA ASP A 74 7.70 16.07 -0.65
C ASP A 74 6.62 17.01 -1.24
N PRO A 75 6.92 18.32 -1.38
CA PRO A 75 5.98 19.30 -1.96
C PRO A 75 5.43 18.88 -3.32
N LYS A 76 6.22 18.14 -4.12
CA LYS A 76 5.81 17.63 -5.44
C LYS A 76 4.58 16.72 -5.37
N PHE A 77 4.40 16.02 -4.24
CA PHE A 77 3.29 15.10 -4.03
C PHE A 77 2.15 15.69 -3.19
N ALA A 78 2.24 16.96 -2.80
CA ALA A 78 1.22 17.62 -1.98
C ALA A 78 -0.18 17.58 -2.62
N LYS A 79 -0.27 17.59 -3.96
CA LYS A 79 -1.53 17.48 -4.70
C LYS A 79 -2.25 16.13 -4.54
N TYR A 80 -1.53 15.07 -4.13
CA TYR A 80 -2.10 13.72 -3.96
C TYR A 80 -2.57 13.44 -2.52
N LYS A 81 -2.43 14.42 -1.60
CA LYS A 81 -2.75 14.23 -0.17
C LYS A 81 -4.17 13.75 0.10
N ALA A 82 -5.14 14.10 -0.75
CA ALA A 82 -6.54 13.67 -0.61
C ALA A 82 -6.73 12.15 -0.74
N ASN A 83 -5.78 11.47 -1.39
CA ASN A 83 -5.81 10.03 -1.62
C ASN A 83 -5.04 9.23 -0.58
N ASN A 84 -4.26 9.89 0.29
CA ASN A 84 -3.42 9.23 1.28
C ASN A 84 -4.21 8.20 2.09
N TRP A 85 -3.62 7.02 2.23
CA TRP A 85 -4.18 5.90 2.98
C TRP A 85 -5.48 5.33 2.42
N LYS A 86 -5.72 5.51 1.12
CA LYS A 86 -6.85 4.88 0.42
C LYS A 86 -6.33 3.90 -0.62
N VAL A 87 -7.09 2.83 -0.86
CA VAL A 87 -6.94 2.02 -2.06
C VAL A 87 -7.38 2.87 -3.25
N VAL A 88 -6.41 3.29 -4.07
CA VAL A 88 -6.65 4.16 -5.22
C VAL A 88 -6.93 3.38 -6.50
N LYS A 89 -6.49 2.11 -6.55
CA LYS A 89 -6.71 1.25 -7.70
C LYS A 89 -6.53 -0.22 -7.32
N GLU A 90 -7.33 -1.08 -7.94
CA GLU A 90 -7.15 -2.52 -7.89
C GLU A 90 -6.86 -3.06 -9.29
N LEU A 91 -5.80 -3.84 -9.41
CA LEU A 91 -5.37 -4.46 -10.64
C LEU A 91 -5.75 -5.94 -10.58
N LYS A 92 -6.64 -6.37 -11.48
CA LYS A 92 -6.96 -7.80 -11.63
C LYS A 92 -5.72 -8.55 -12.11
N MET A 93 -5.46 -9.67 -11.46
CA MET A 93 -4.41 -10.63 -11.79
C MET A 93 -5.06 -11.88 -12.39
N GLN A 94 -4.27 -12.68 -13.12
CA GLN A 94 -4.76 -13.91 -13.75
C GLN A 94 -5.19 -15.00 -12.74
N GLY A 95 -4.84 -14.86 -11.46
CA GLY A 95 -5.23 -15.78 -10.39
C GLY A 95 -4.99 -15.22 -8.99
N ALA A 96 -5.66 -15.82 -8.01
CA ALA A 96 -5.45 -15.57 -6.59
C ALA A 96 -4.19 -16.29 -6.07
N GLY A 97 -3.72 -15.97 -4.87
CA GLY A 97 -2.55 -16.63 -4.26
C GLY A 97 -1.23 -15.86 -4.44
N ASN A 98 -1.30 -14.56 -4.73
CA ASN A 98 -0.10 -13.76 -4.96
C ASN A 98 0.59 -13.43 -3.63
N ARG A 99 1.76 -14.06 -3.36
CA ARG A 99 2.46 -13.95 -2.07
C ARG A 99 3.41 -12.75 -1.95
N PHE A 100 4.01 -12.32 -3.07
CA PHE A 100 5.02 -11.27 -3.08
C PHE A 100 4.88 -10.40 -4.34
N ILE A 101 4.98 -9.07 -4.15
CA ILE A 101 5.13 -8.11 -5.24
C ILE A 101 6.51 -7.46 -5.12
N LYS A 102 7.22 -7.33 -6.23
CA LYS A 102 8.54 -6.69 -6.28
C LYS A 102 8.63 -5.76 -7.49
N LYS A 103 9.13 -4.55 -7.28
CA LYS A 103 9.49 -3.62 -8.35
C LYS A 103 10.96 -3.26 -8.23
N LYS A 104 11.65 -3.13 -9.37
CA LYS A 104 13.04 -2.67 -9.45
C LYS A 104 13.04 -1.16 -9.75
N PRO A 105 13.90 -0.34 -9.13
CA PRO A 105 13.92 1.11 -9.36
C PRO A 105 14.25 1.55 -10.79
N ASN A 106 14.90 0.70 -11.60
CA ASN A 106 15.39 1.02 -12.96
C ASN A 106 14.98 -0.07 -13.98
N SER A 107 13.71 -0.11 -14.39
CA SER A 107 13.27 -0.88 -15.56
C SER A 107 12.22 -0.11 -16.33
#